data_AF-A0AA51Q993-F1
#
_entry.id   AF-A0AA51Q993-F1
#
_cell.length_a   1.000
_cell.length_b   1.000
_cell.length_c   1.000
_cell.angle_alpha   90.00
_cell.angle_beta   90.00
_cell.angle_gamma   90.00
#
_symmetry.space_group_name_H-M   'P 1'
#
loop_
_entity.id
_entity.type
_entity.pdbx_description
1 polymer ?
#
loop_
_entity_poly.entity_id
_entity_poly.type
_entity_poly.pdbx_seq_one_letter_code
_entity_poly.pdbx_strand_id
1 'polypeptide(L)' 'MRPLPISAETAIKLSEQLKIPIEQLMHMPQHILIQKMLELEKNSKE' A
#
# COMPACT_ATOMS: atom_id res chain seq x y z
N MET A 1 -8.77 10.46 -11.71
CA MET A 1 -8.45 9.61 -10.55
C MET A 1 -8.09 10.54 -9.41
N ARG A 2 -8.79 10.47 -8.26
CA ARG A 2 -8.35 11.22 -7.08
C ARG A 2 -7.07 10.55 -6.58
N PRO A 3 -5.95 11.28 -6.43
CA PRO A 3 -4.73 10.68 -5.87
C PRO A 3 -5.05 10.17 -4.47
N LEU A 4 -4.45 9.03 -4.11
CA LEU A 4 -4.58 8.48 -2.77
C LEU A 4 -4.17 9.55 -1.75
N PRO A 5 -4.94 9.77 -0.68
CA PRO A 5 -4.61 10.76 0.35
C PRO A 5 -3.54 10.20 1.31
N ILE A 6 -2.41 9.76 0.76
CA ILE A 6 -1.26 9.27 1.53
C ILE A 6 -0.10 10.23 1.36
N SER A 7 0.63 10.49 2.45
CA SER A 7 1.87 11.26 2.38
C SER A 7 2.96 10.43 1.66
N ALA A 8 3.96 11.11 1.12
CA ALA A 8 5.11 10.46 0.49
C ALA A 8 5.83 9.52 1.47
N GLU A 9 5.93 9.91 2.75
CA GLU A 9 6.54 9.09 3.80
C GLU A 9 5.77 7.78 4.03
N THR A 10 4.43 7.85 4.06
CA THR A 10 3.59 6.66 4.19
C THR A 10 3.68 5.78 2.95
N ALA A 11 3.75 6.37 1.76
CA ALA A 11 3.93 5.62 0.51
C ALA A 11 5.27 4.83 0.51
N ILE A 12 6.37 5.43 0.97
CA ILE A 12 7.66 4.75 1.09
C ILE A 12 7.56 3.54 2.02
N LYS A 13 7.06 3.75 3.26
CA LYS A 13 6.92 2.67 4.25
C LYS A 13 6.02 1.54 3.75
N LEU A 14 4.89 1.88 3.12
CA LEU A 14 3.98 0.89 2.55
C LEU A 14 4.61 0.13 1.38
N SER A 15 5.39 0.79 0.53
CA SER A 15 6.07 0.15 -0.59
C SER A 15 7.07 -0.91 -0.12
N GLU A 16 7.81 -0.63 0.95
CA GLU A 16 8.75 -1.56 1.59
C GLU A 16 8.02 -2.74 2.24
N GLN A 17 6.97 -2.47 3.03
CA GLN A 17 6.20 -3.51 3.73
C GLN A 17 5.48 -4.44 2.76
N LEU A 18 4.91 -3.89 1.68
CA LEU A 18 4.20 -4.65 0.66
C LEU A 18 5.12 -5.24 -0.42
N LYS A 19 6.43 -4.94 -0.37
CA LYS A 19 7.44 -5.32 -1.37
C LYS A 19 6.98 -5.00 -2.81
N ILE A 20 6.42 -3.81 -3.01
CA ILE A 20 5.98 -3.31 -4.31
C ILE A 20 6.69 -1.99 -4.64
N PRO A 21 6.95 -1.69 -5.93
CA PRO A 21 7.52 -0.41 -6.33
C PRO A 21 6.63 0.78 -5.92
N ILE A 22 7.24 1.89 -5.54
CA ILE A 22 6.51 3.08 -5.09
C ILE A 22 5.69 3.69 -6.24
N GLU A 23 6.18 3.65 -7.47
CA GLU A 23 5.46 4.09 -8.67
C GLU A 23 4.17 3.29 -8.84
N GLN A 24 4.24 1.98 -8.66
CA GLN A 24 3.08 1.09 -8.75
C GLN A 24 2.09 1.36 -7.61
N LEU A 25 2.57 1.63 -6.40
CA LEU A 25 1.74 2.00 -5.25
C LEU A 25 0.97 3.31 -5.49
N MET A 26 1.64 4.32 -6.05
CA MET A 26 1.05 5.64 -6.32
C MET A 26 -0.03 5.63 -7.42
N HIS A 27 0.04 4.67 -8.34
CA HIS A 27 -0.98 4.42 -9.36
C HIS A 27 -2.04 3.39 -8.95
N MET A 28 -1.89 2.79 -7.77
CA MET A 28 -2.76 1.71 -7.33
C MET A 28 -4.17 2.23 -7.01
N PRO A 29 -5.23 1.53 -7.44
CA PRO A 29 -6.57 1.85 -6.98
C PRO A 29 -6.75 1.53 -5.50
N GLN A 30 -7.51 2.39 -4.80
CA GLN A 30 -7.65 2.36 -3.33
C GLN A 30 -8.13 1.04 -2.76
N HIS A 31 -9.04 0.33 -3.44
CA HIS A 31 -9.58 -0.95 -2.95
C HIS A 31 -8.52 -2.07 -2.96
N ILE A 32 -7.59 -2.07 -3.93
CA ILE A 32 -6.49 -3.05 -3.98
C ILE A 32 -5.50 -2.81 -2.84
N LEU A 33 -5.22 -1.55 -2.53
CA LEU A 33 -4.37 -1.19 -1.40
C LEU A 33 -4.96 -1.71 -0.08
N ILE A 34 -6.27 -1.55 0.12
CA ILE A 34 -6.97 -2.07 1.31
C ILE A 34 -6.85 -3.60 1.38
N GLN A 35 -7.05 -4.31 0.27
CA GLN A 35 -6.91 -5.78 0.25
C GLN A 35 -5.49 -6.22 0.63
N LYS A 36 -4.48 -5.56 0.08
CA LYS A 36 -3.06 -5.84 0.38
C LYS A 36 -2.69 -5.56 1.84
N MET A 37 -3.22 -4.48 2.42
CA MET A 37 -3.04 -4.19 3.85
C MET A 37 -3.66 -5.28 4.73
N LEU A 38 -4.87 -5.74 4.40
CA LEU A 38 -5.54 -6.83 5.12
C LEU A 38 -4.76 -8.15 5.01
N GLU A 39 -4.16 -8.43 3.85
CA GLU A 39 -3.29 -9.58 3.64
C GLU A 39 -2.01 -9.50 4.50
N LEU A 40 -1.40 -8.31 4.59
CA LEU A 40 -0.26 -8.01 5.44
C LEU A 40 -0.57 -8.24 6.94
N GLU A 41 -1.71 -7.74 7.41
CA GLU A 41 -2.14 -7.92 8.80
C GLU A 41 -2.44 -9.38 9.14
N LYS A 42 -3.02 -10.14 8.20
CA LYS A 42 -3.26 -11.57 8.39
C LYS A 42 -1.96 -12.34 8.51
N ASN A 43 -0.99 -12.08 7.63
CA ASN A 43 0.32 -12.73 7.65
C ASN A 43 1.12 -12.38 8.92
N SER A 44 0.94 -11.18 9.48
CA SER A 44 1.60 -10.76 10.72
C SER A 44 0.96 -11.29 12.01
N LYS A 45 -0.21 -11.96 11.94
CA LYS A 45 -0.96 -12.48 13.08
C LYS A 45 -0.89 -14.00 13.24
N GLU A 46 -0.14 -14.70 12.39
CA GLU A 46 0.27 -16.10 12.57
C GLU A 46 1.66 -16.17 13.22
#